data_AF-M0ZWF2-F1
#
_entry.id   AF-M0ZWF2-F1
#
_cell.length_a   1.000
_cell.length_b   1.000
_cell.length_c   1.000
_cell.angle_alpha   90.00
_cell.angle_beta   90.00
_cell.angle_gamma   90.00
#
_symmetry.space_group_name_H-M   'P 1'
#
loop_
_entity.id
_entity.type
_entity.pdbx_description
1 polymer ?
#
loop_
_entity_poly.entity_id
_entity_poly.type
_entity_poly.pdbx_seq_one_letter_code
_entity_poly.pdbx_strand_id
1 'polypeptide(L)'
;MAIKTSLVYNIVLWQLHLLLLLSCHDLNLANAAGGKWDLLMPNIGISAMHMQLLNNDRVIMYDRTDFGASNIPLPDGKCRNNPKELALKVDCTAHSVEYDVSTNSIRPLMVQTDVWCSSGSATSDGSLVQTGGFNDGKLMVRTFNPCNTCDWQEMGDGLVQSRWYSTNHILPDGSQIIIGGRDAFNYEFFPKTASTNNVFSLPFLQQTNVPREENNLYPFVFLNVDGNLFIFTNDRAILLDYTTNTIVKTYPQIPGGDPRNYPSTGSAVLLPLKNLRSQTVFVQAEVLVCGGAPKGSYLRATKGDFVGALNTCGRITITDPNPQWTMETMPLPRTMGDMVILPNGNVLIVNGAATGTAGWQIARNPVLSPVIYRPDNPSDSRFEVQTPNAIPRMYHSTAVLLRDGRVLVGGSNPNELYNFTGVVFPTELSLEAFSPSYLDAEFANLRPQIISPDSHLKFTYGQRVDIRFTALGLLNRDSIKVTIVAPGFNTHSNTMNQRMLVLPRGIVRQVGRFVYEVSCVFPNSGKLAPPGYYLLFVVHQDIPSEAIWVRVN
;
A
#
# COMPACT_ATOMS: atom_id res chain seq x y z
N MET A 1 -28.52 74.28 -23.86
CA MET A 1 -27.29 73.89 -23.14
C MET A 1 -27.43 72.39 -22.83
N ALA A 2 -27.19 71.53 -23.82
CA ALA A 2 -25.91 70.84 -24.06
C ALA A 2 -25.60 69.86 -22.91
N ILE A 3 -25.98 68.58 -23.02
CA ILE A 3 -25.21 67.48 -23.66
C ILE A 3 -23.96 67.11 -22.84
N LYS A 4 -23.98 65.88 -22.33
CA LYS A 4 -22.86 64.94 -22.10
C LYS A 4 -21.54 65.52 -21.54
N THR A 5 -21.28 65.16 -20.30
CA THR A 5 -19.96 64.77 -19.77
C THR A 5 -20.24 63.61 -18.80
N SER A 6 -20.20 62.31 -19.15
CA SER A 6 -19.32 61.60 -20.09
C SER A 6 -17.90 62.15 -20.08
N LEU A 7 -17.32 62.29 -18.90
CA LEU A 7 -15.93 61.91 -18.76
C LEU A 7 -15.83 61.11 -17.45
N VAL A 8 -15.89 59.78 -17.52
CA VAL A 8 -14.71 59.00 -17.89
C VAL A 8 -13.63 59.31 -16.86
N TYR A 9 -13.42 58.31 -16.01
CA TYR A 9 -12.12 58.01 -15.45
C TYR A 9 -11.70 59.06 -14.43
N ASN A 10 -11.81 58.82 -13.13
CA ASN A 10 -10.63 58.28 -12.48
C ASN A 10 -10.93 57.66 -11.11
N ILE A 11 -12.10 57.89 -10.53
CA ILE A 11 -12.37 57.41 -9.16
C ILE A 11 -12.92 55.97 -9.16
N VAL A 12 -13.60 55.58 -10.25
CA VAL A 12 -13.97 54.18 -10.54
C VAL A 12 -12.73 53.29 -10.78
N LEU A 13 -11.54 53.86 -11.05
CA LEU A 13 -10.31 53.08 -11.25
C LEU A 13 -9.49 52.87 -9.96
N TRP A 14 -9.57 53.76 -8.98
CA TRP A 14 -8.73 53.66 -7.77
C TRP A 14 -9.34 52.83 -6.63
N GLN A 15 -10.68 52.81 -6.50
CA GLN A 15 -11.32 52.02 -5.43
C GLN A 15 -11.65 50.58 -5.85
N LEU A 16 -11.74 50.29 -7.15
CA LEU A 16 -11.78 48.91 -7.64
C LEU A 16 -10.42 48.20 -7.57
N HIS A 17 -9.30 48.93 -7.46
CA HIS A 17 -7.97 48.34 -7.27
C HIS A 17 -7.65 47.97 -5.81
N LEU A 18 -8.43 48.44 -4.83
CA LEU A 18 -8.25 48.05 -3.42
C LEU A 18 -9.20 46.93 -2.99
N LEU A 19 -10.32 46.74 -3.69
CA LEU A 19 -11.14 45.53 -3.60
C LEU A 19 -10.59 44.36 -4.43
N LEU A 20 -9.51 44.58 -5.19
CA LEU A 20 -8.61 43.54 -5.73
C LEU A 20 -7.76 42.84 -4.65
N LEU A 21 -8.00 43.13 -3.37
CA LEU A 21 -7.52 42.35 -2.22
C LEU A 21 -8.67 41.62 -1.50
N LEU A 22 -9.81 41.45 -2.18
CA LEU A 22 -10.69 40.30 -1.95
C LEU A 22 -9.84 39.05 -2.13
N SER A 23 -9.46 38.49 -1.01
CA SER A 23 -8.72 37.25 -0.88
C SER A 23 -9.64 36.13 -1.37
N CYS A 24 -9.68 35.92 -2.69
CA CYS A 24 -10.02 34.64 -3.27
C CYS A 24 -8.95 33.65 -2.82
N HIS A 25 -9.08 33.15 -1.59
CA HIS A 25 -8.79 31.74 -1.38
C HIS A 25 -10.01 31.00 -1.88
N ASP A 26 -9.99 30.71 -3.18
CA ASP A 26 -10.77 29.63 -3.75
C ASP A 26 -10.42 28.37 -2.94
N LEU A 27 -11.27 28.07 -1.94
CA LEU A 27 -11.48 26.70 -1.52
C LEU A 27 -11.95 25.98 -2.78
N ASN A 28 -11.02 25.38 -3.50
CA ASN A 28 -11.29 24.37 -4.51
C ASN A 28 -12.04 23.23 -3.81
N LEU A 29 -13.35 23.40 -3.62
CA LEU A 29 -14.30 22.32 -3.50
C LEU A 29 -14.34 21.67 -4.88
N ALA A 30 -13.28 20.91 -5.20
CA ALA A 30 -13.37 19.89 -6.21
C ALA A 30 -14.53 19.00 -5.77
N ASN A 31 -15.64 19.05 -6.51
CA ASN A 31 -16.73 18.10 -6.34
C ASN A 31 -16.10 16.71 -6.34
N ALA A 32 -16.29 15.95 -5.26
CA ALA A 32 -15.82 14.57 -5.18
C ALA A 32 -16.35 13.81 -6.40
N ALA A 33 -15.44 13.19 -7.16
CA ALA A 33 -15.75 12.68 -8.49
C ALA A 33 -16.28 11.24 -8.49
N GLY A 34 -16.39 10.60 -7.32
CA GLY A 34 -16.99 9.27 -7.17
C GLY A 34 -16.53 8.51 -5.93
N GLY A 35 -16.93 7.25 -5.86
CA GLY A 35 -16.59 6.30 -4.81
C GLY A 35 -17.50 6.37 -3.57
N LYS A 36 -17.61 5.25 -2.87
CA LYS A 36 -18.50 5.07 -1.70
C LYS A 36 -17.74 4.43 -0.54
N TRP A 37 -18.10 4.84 0.68
CA TRP A 37 -17.64 4.20 1.92
C TRP A 37 -18.75 3.34 2.51
N ASP A 38 -18.37 2.15 2.96
CA ASP A 38 -19.24 1.23 3.68
C ASP A 38 -18.57 0.85 5.01
N LEU A 39 -19.23 1.15 6.13
CA LEU A 39 -18.84 0.64 7.45
C LEU A 39 -19.18 -0.85 7.52
N LEU A 40 -18.15 -1.69 7.64
CA LEU A 40 -18.30 -3.14 7.68
C LEU A 40 -18.51 -3.62 9.10
N MET A 41 -17.67 -3.16 10.02
CA MET A 41 -17.74 -3.50 11.44
C MET A 41 -17.35 -2.27 12.27
N PRO A 42 -18.13 -1.90 13.30
CA PRO A 42 -17.79 -0.75 14.16
C PRO A 42 -16.61 -1.06 15.09
N ASN A 43 -16.29 -2.34 15.31
CA ASN A 43 -15.21 -2.76 16.18
C ASN A 43 -14.78 -4.20 15.83
N ILE A 44 -13.50 -4.40 15.51
CA ILE A 44 -12.90 -5.73 15.28
C ILE A 44 -12.06 -6.24 16.46
N GLY A 45 -12.00 -5.47 17.55
CA GLY A 45 -11.26 -5.78 18.77
C GLY A 45 -9.86 -5.21 18.86
N ILE A 46 -9.25 -4.88 17.72
CA ILE A 46 -7.89 -4.34 17.61
C ILE A 46 -7.85 -3.15 16.65
N SER A 47 -6.82 -2.30 16.75
CA SER A 47 -6.49 -1.33 15.71
C SER A 47 -5.65 -2.04 14.65
N ALA A 48 -6.17 -2.17 13.43
CA ALA A 48 -5.52 -2.91 12.36
C ALA A 48 -4.29 -2.17 11.79
N MET A 49 -3.16 -2.26 12.50
CA MET A 49 -1.88 -1.62 12.16
C MET A 49 -1.14 -2.34 11.02
N HIS A 50 -1.36 -3.65 10.87
CA HIS A 50 -0.81 -4.46 9.79
C HIS A 50 -1.94 -5.24 9.13
N MET A 51 -1.90 -5.38 7.80
CA MET A 51 -2.88 -6.15 7.05
C MET A 51 -2.25 -6.94 5.89
N GLN A 52 -2.76 -8.14 5.65
CA GLN A 52 -2.49 -8.94 4.45
C GLN A 52 -3.74 -9.70 4.03
N LEU A 53 -4.17 -9.54 2.76
CA LEU A 53 -5.14 -10.45 2.14
C LEU A 53 -4.47 -11.77 1.78
N LEU A 54 -5.08 -12.88 2.18
CA LEU A 54 -4.66 -14.25 1.84
C LEU A 54 -5.52 -14.86 0.75
N ASN A 55 -5.01 -15.93 0.16
CA ASN A 55 -5.61 -16.63 -0.97
C ASN A 55 -6.93 -17.37 -0.65
N ASN A 56 -7.48 -17.24 0.55
CA ASN A 56 -8.76 -17.79 0.97
C ASN A 56 -9.82 -16.70 1.23
N ASP A 57 -9.60 -15.48 0.69
CA ASP A 57 -10.44 -14.29 0.91
C ASP A 57 -10.54 -13.86 2.38
N ARG A 58 -9.55 -14.22 3.19
CA ARG A 58 -9.41 -13.74 4.56
C ARG A 58 -8.30 -12.73 4.67
N VAL A 59 -8.50 -11.73 5.51
CA VAL A 59 -7.50 -10.71 5.79
C VAL A 59 -6.96 -10.94 7.20
N ILE A 60 -5.66 -11.18 7.31
CA ILE A 60 -4.97 -11.22 8.59
C ILE A 60 -4.65 -9.80 8.99
N MET A 61 -5.08 -9.42 10.18
CA MET A 61 -4.83 -8.12 10.78
C MET A 61 -4.23 -8.30 12.17
N TYR A 62 -3.34 -7.41 12.56
CA TYR A 62 -2.78 -7.44 13.91
C TYR A 62 -2.23 -6.10 14.37
N ASP A 63 -2.24 -5.97 15.69
CA ASP A 63 -1.69 -4.88 16.48
C ASP A 63 -0.55 -5.43 17.36
N ARG A 64 0.08 -4.57 18.16
CA ARG A 64 1.14 -4.93 19.12
C ARG A 64 0.57 -5.54 20.41
N THR A 65 1.42 -6.21 21.20
CA THR A 65 0.98 -6.90 22.44
C THR A 65 1.33 -6.15 23.73
N ASP A 66 2.08 -5.05 23.64
CA ASP A 66 2.74 -4.40 24.78
C ASP A 66 2.02 -3.14 25.30
N PHE A 67 0.79 -2.86 24.85
CA PHE A 67 -0.05 -1.79 25.41
C PHE A 67 -1.06 -2.25 26.46
N GLY A 68 -1.23 -3.56 26.66
CA GLY A 68 -2.22 -4.14 27.57
C GLY A 68 -3.31 -4.91 26.82
N ALA A 69 -4.49 -5.02 27.43
CA ALA A 69 -5.59 -5.82 26.87
C ALA A 69 -6.20 -5.16 25.63
N SER A 70 -6.51 -5.96 24.60
CA SER A 70 -7.31 -5.52 23.46
C SER A 70 -8.81 -5.64 23.74
N ASN A 71 -9.66 -5.24 22.79
CA ASN A 71 -11.12 -5.27 22.93
C ASN A 71 -11.74 -6.58 22.40
N ILE A 72 -10.96 -7.66 22.31
CA ILE A 72 -11.45 -8.97 21.85
C ILE A 72 -10.81 -10.11 22.66
N PRO A 73 -11.60 -11.00 23.29
CA PRO A 73 -11.05 -12.13 24.02
C PRO A 73 -10.49 -13.20 23.08
N LEU A 74 -9.48 -13.93 23.55
CA LEU A 74 -9.09 -15.19 22.93
C LEU A 74 -10.17 -16.26 23.16
N PRO A 75 -10.36 -17.19 22.20
CA PRO A 75 -11.36 -18.24 22.33
C PRO A 75 -11.02 -19.24 23.45
N ASP A 76 -12.04 -19.94 23.95
CA ASP A 76 -11.93 -21.06 24.90
C ASP A 76 -11.19 -20.77 26.21
N GLY A 77 -11.16 -19.50 26.64
CA GLY A 77 -10.46 -19.08 27.85
C GLY A 77 -8.93 -19.19 27.75
N LYS A 78 -8.40 -19.32 26.53
CA LYS A 78 -6.97 -19.32 26.26
C LYS A 78 -6.38 -17.97 26.68
N CYS A 79 -5.22 -17.99 27.32
CA CYS A 79 -4.47 -16.80 27.64
C CYS A 79 -3.03 -16.94 27.17
N ARG A 80 -2.51 -15.85 26.64
CA ARG A 80 -1.11 -15.64 26.32
C ARG A 80 -0.33 -15.42 27.61
N ASN A 81 0.56 -16.36 27.91
CA ASN A 81 1.49 -16.28 29.04
C ASN A 81 2.87 -15.91 28.51
N ASN A 82 3.31 -14.69 28.77
CA ASN A 82 4.62 -14.22 28.33
C ASN A 82 5.32 -13.39 29.42
N PRO A 83 6.34 -13.95 30.12
CA PRO A 83 7.06 -13.23 31.16
C PRO A 83 7.86 -12.03 30.63
N LYS A 84 8.14 -11.98 29.32
CA LYS A 84 8.88 -10.89 28.68
C LYS A 84 7.99 -9.69 28.30
N GLU A 85 6.66 -9.85 28.33
CA GLU A 85 5.72 -8.79 27.94
C GLU A 85 5.78 -7.58 28.90
N LEU A 86 5.72 -6.36 28.40
CA LEU A 86 5.85 -5.14 29.20
C LEU A 86 4.57 -4.78 29.96
N ALA A 87 3.40 -4.95 29.33
CA ALA A 87 2.12 -4.56 29.92
C ALA A 87 1.45 -5.69 30.71
N LEU A 88 1.05 -6.78 30.04
CA LEU A 88 0.34 -7.91 30.65
C LEU A 88 1.11 -9.22 30.49
N LYS A 89 1.59 -9.79 31.60
CA LYS A 89 2.30 -11.08 31.61
C LYS A 89 1.38 -12.26 31.30
N VAL A 90 0.11 -12.13 31.70
CA VAL A 90 -0.98 -13.05 31.37
C VAL A 90 -2.06 -12.20 30.71
N ASP A 91 -2.33 -12.46 29.45
CA ASP A 91 -3.30 -11.72 28.65
C ASP A 91 -4.26 -12.69 27.97
N CYS A 92 -5.56 -12.54 28.23
CA CYS A 92 -6.61 -13.39 27.68
C CYS A 92 -7.31 -12.73 26.48
N THR A 93 -6.72 -11.68 25.92
CA THR A 93 -7.22 -10.95 24.75
C THR A 93 -6.36 -11.22 23.51
N ALA A 94 -6.95 -11.06 22.33
CA ALA A 94 -6.31 -11.33 21.05
C ALA A 94 -5.75 -10.03 20.45
N HIS A 95 -4.50 -10.07 20.00
CA HIS A 95 -3.83 -8.95 19.32
C HIS A 95 -3.70 -9.16 17.81
N SER A 96 -4.21 -10.29 17.32
CA SER A 96 -4.34 -10.61 15.92
C SER A 96 -5.74 -11.14 15.66
N VAL A 97 -6.28 -10.83 14.49
CA VAL A 97 -7.57 -11.31 14.03
C VAL A 97 -7.49 -11.73 12.57
N GLU A 98 -8.32 -12.70 12.21
CA GLU A 98 -8.61 -13.08 10.84
C GLU A 98 -10.02 -12.57 10.49
N TYR A 99 -10.12 -11.75 9.46
CA TYR A 99 -11.39 -11.26 8.93
C TYR A 99 -11.81 -12.05 7.70
N ASP A 100 -12.99 -12.65 7.73
CA ASP A 100 -13.60 -13.33 6.61
C ASP A 100 -14.47 -12.36 5.80
N VAL A 101 -14.00 -12.00 4.61
CA VAL A 101 -14.62 -10.96 3.76
C VAL A 101 -16.03 -11.35 3.35
N SER A 102 -16.27 -12.64 3.10
CA SER A 102 -17.53 -13.15 2.56
C SER A 102 -18.67 -13.13 3.60
N THR A 103 -18.33 -13.42 4.84
CA THR A 103 -19.28 -13.50 5.95
C THR A 103 -19.31 -12.24 6.80
N ASN A 104 -18.40 -11.29 6.55
CA ASN A 104 -18.19 -10.10 7.37
C ASN A 104 -18.02 -10.46 8.86
N SER A 105 -17.14 -11.42 9.14
CA SER A 105 -16.93 -11.98 10.48
C SER A 105 -15.45 -11.96 10.89
N ILE A 106 -15.22 -11.97 12.20
CA ILE A 106 -13.88 -11.91 12.81
C ILE A 106 -13.62 -13.17 13.62
N ARG A 107 -12.42 -13.72 13.47
CA ARG A 107 -11.88 -14.78 14.31
C ARG A 107 -10.65 -14.27 15.05
N PRO A 108 -10.64 -14.27 16.39
CA PRO A 108 -9.44 -13.94 17.15
C PRO A 108 -8.33 -14.98 16.93
N LEU A 109 -7.09 -14.51 16.83
CA LEU A 109 -5.87 -15.30 16.67
C LEU A 109 -4.92 -15.04 17.85
N MET A 110 -4.17 -16.07 18.24
CA MET A 110 -3.16 -15.92 19.28
C MET A 110 -1.80 -15.69 18.65
N VAL A 111 -1.24 -14.50 18.91
CA VAL A 111 0.16 -14.19 18.66
C VAL A 111 0.88 -14.12 20.01
N GLN A 112 2.00 -14.81 20.14
CA GLN A 112 2.71 -15.01 21.40
C GLN A 112 3.73 -13.90 21.68
N THR A 113 4.52 -13.51 20.68
CA THR A 113 5.56 -12.47 20.81
C THR A 113 5.15 -11.18 20.10
N ASP A 114 5.76 -10.05 20.48
CA ASP A 114 5.29 -8.73 20.02
C ASP A 114 5.61 -8.46 18.52
N VAL A 115 4.56 -8.21 17.73
CA VAL A 115 4.63 -7.96 16.28
C VAL A 115 4.75 -6.47 15.93
N TRP A 116 4.87 -5.58 16.92
CA TRP A 116 4.92 -4.14 16.68
C TRP A 116 6.02 -3.75 15.68
N CYS A 117 5.61 -3.03 14.64
CA CYS A 117 6.46 -2.57 13.53
C CYS A 117 7.26 -3.68 12.85
N SER A 118 6.59 -4.80 12.63
CA SER A 118 7.09 -5.90 11.83
C SER A 118 6.90 -5.67 10.34
N SER A 119 7.51 -6.55 9.54
CA SER A 119 7.28 -6.65 8.10
C SER A 119 6.84 -8.05 7.71
N GLY A 120 6.33 -8.23 6.50
CA GLY A 120 5.91 -9.54 6.03
C GLY A 120 5.64 -9.64 4.54
N SER A 121 5.40 -10.86 4.08
CA SER A 121 4.88 -11.14 2.75
C SER A 121 4.24 -12.53 2.68
N ALA A 122 3.29 -12.71 1.77
CA ALA A 122 2.77 -14.02 1.43
C ALA A 122 3.81 -14.82 0.62
N THR A 123 3.97 -16.11 0.94
CA THR A 123 4.86 -17.05 0.26
C THR A 123 4.17 -17.75 -0.91
N SER A 124 4.97 -18.49 -1.69
CA SER A 124 4.50 -19.14 -2.91
C SER A 124 3.35 -20.13 -2.71
N ASP A 125 3.17 -20.67 -1.51
CA ASP A 125 2.13 -21.60 -1.07
C ASP A 125 0.89 -20.91 -0.48
N GLY A 126 0.89 -19.58 -0.34
CA GLY A 126 -0.23 -18.78 0.17
C GLY A 126 -0.16 -18.49 1.66
N SER A 127 0.86 -19.00 2.35
CA SER A 127 1.12 -18.74 3.77
C SER A 127 1.65 -17.32 3.96
N LEU A 128 1.35 -16.69 5.10
CA LEU A 128 1.95 -15.41 5.48
C LEU A 128 3.20 -15.66 6.31
N VAL A 129 4.31 -15.02 5.95
CA VAL A 129 5.49 -14.92 6.80
C VAL A 129 5.63 -13.49 7.26
N GLN A 130 5.76 -13.31 8.57
CA GLN A 130 6.02 -12.06 9.24
C GLN A 130 7.38 -12.15 9.94
N THR A 131 8.18 -11.09 9.88
CA THR A 131 9.53 -11.03 10.44
C THR A 131 9.71 -9.80 11.32
N GLY A 132 10.49 -9.97 12.40
CA GLY A 132 10.80 -8.90 13.33
C GLY A 132 9.64 -8.55 14.27
N GLY A 133 9.73 -7.36 14.86
CA GLY A 133 8.82 -6.88 15.88
C GLY A 133 9.56 -6.11 16.97
N PHE A 134 8.89 -5.88 18.09
CA PHE A 134 9.47 -5.20 19.24
C PHE A 134 9.86 -6.18 20.35
N ASN A 135 10.74 -5.76 21.26
CA ASN A 135 11.15 -6.53 22.43
C ASN A 135 11.55 -7.99 22.13
N ASP A 136 10.70 -8.97 22.48
CA ASP A 136 10.94 -10.40 22.26
C ASP A 136 10.58 -10.86 20.84
N GLY A 137 9.91 -10.02 20.07
CA GLY A 137 9.60 -10.21 18.66
C GLY A 137 10.74 -9.85 17.69
N LYS A 138 11.74 -9.10 18.13
CA LYS A 138 12.75 -8.48 17.24
C LYS A 138 13.57 -9.46 16.38
N LEU A 139 13.69 -10.74 16.80
CA LEU A 139 14.38 -11.81 16.07
C LEU A 139 13.42 -12.89 15.55
N MET A 140 12.12 -12.70 15.74
CA MET A 140 11.12 -13.72 15.46
C MET A 140 10.79 -13.77 13.97
N VAL A 141 10.49 -14.99 13.52
CA VAL A 141 9.74 -15.22 12.30
C VAL A 141 8.45 -15.93 12.68
N ARG A 142 7.31 -15.40 12.24
CA ARG A 142 5.99 -15.95 12.49
C ARG A 142 5.37 -16.33 11.17
N THR A 143 4.80 -17.53 11.09
CA THR A 143 4.12 -18.01 9.89
C THR A 143 2.65 -18.26 10.20
N PHE A 144 1.79 -17.92 9.25
CA PHE A 144 0.37 -18.20 9.32
C PHE A 144 -0.05 -18.92 8.04
N ASN A 145 -0.43 -20.19 8.19
CA ASN A 145 -0.94 -21.01 7.10
C ASN A 145 -2.47 -20.95 7.15
N PRO A 146 -3.17 -20.40 6.15
CA PRO A 146 -4.61 -20.21 6.22
C PRO A 146 -5.37 -21.53 6.31
N CYS A 147 -6.13 -21.71 7.39
CA CYS A 147 -7.15 -22.75 7.53
C CYS A 147 -8.16 -22.38 8.62
N ASN A 148 -9.29 -23.10 8.70
CA ASN A 148 -10.40 -22.77 9.61
C ASN A 148 -10.02 -22.74 11.09
N THR A 149 -9.03 -23.52 11.50
CA THR A 149 -8.58 -23.67 12.90
C THR A 149 -7.11 -23.31 13.09
N CYS A 150 -6.46 -22.74 12.07
CA CYS A 150 -5.04 -22.43 12.11
C CYS A 150 -4.78 -21.17 12.93
N ASP A 151 -3.61 -21.13 13.54
CA ASP A 151 -3.11 -20.03 14.35
C ASP A 151 -1.65 -19.75 13.98
N TRP A 152 -1.06 -18.70 14.53
CA TRP A 152 0.34 -18.36 14.28
C TRP A 152 1.29 -19.45 14.75
N GLN A 153 2.28 -19.76 13.92
CA GLN A 153 3.43 -20.58 14.27
C GLN A 153 4.64 -19.66 14.41
N GLU A 154 5.28 -19.67 15.57
CA GLU A 154 6.38 -18.76 15.86
C GLU A 154 7.70 -19.49 16.00
N MET A 155 8.71 -19.00 15.29
CA MET A 155 10.06 -19.53 15.30
C MET A 155 11.00 -18.51 15.94
N GLY A 156 11.54 -18.89 17.10
CA GLY A 156 12.61 -18.16 17.77
C GLY A 156 13.90 -18.15 16.95
N ASP A 157 14.66 -17.05 17.06
CA ASP A 157 15.96 -16.88 16.39
C ASP A 157 15.93 -17.08 14.86
N GLY A 158 14.75 -16.86 14.26
CA GLY A 158 14.56 -16.96 12.82
C GLY A 158 15.34 -15.90 12.04
N LEU A 159 15.69 -14.78 12.68
CA LEU A 159 16.52 -13.70 12.16
C LEU A 159 17.86 -13.61 12.89
N VAL A 160 18.92 -13.17 12.19
CA VAL A 160 20.24 -12.89 12.77
C VAL A 160 20.28 -11.48 13.35
N GLN A 161 19.75 -10.50 12.62
CA GLN A 161 19.70 -9.10 13.05
C GLN A 161 18.34 -8.79 13.68
N SER A 162 18.32 -7.96 14.72
CA SER A 162 17.07 -7.42 15.25
C SER A 162 16.40 -6.52 14.19
N ARG A 163 15.13 -6.80 13.88
CA ARG A 163 14.36 -6.10 12.85
C ARG A 163 13.14 -5.43 13.47
N TRP A 164 13.17 -4.09 13.48
CA TRP A 164 12.06 -3.23 13.88
C TRP A 164 11.98 -2.09 12.88
N TYR A 165 10.85 -1.89 12.21
CA TYR A 165 10.72 -1.02 11.03
C TYR A 165 11.53 -1.44 9.79
N SER A 166 11.69 -2.74 9.57
CA SER A 166 12.31 -3.31 8.35
C SER A 166 11.32 -3.44 7.20
N THR A 167 11.79 -3.64 5.97
CA THR A 167 10.94 -4.00 4.83
C THR A 167 11.22 -5.42 4.37
N ASN A 168 10.17 -6.22 4.14
CA ASN A 168 10.27 -7.52 3.48
C ASN A 168 9.96 -7.41 1.99
N HIS A 169 10.66 -8.18 1.17
CA HIS A 169 10.31 -8.36 -0.24
C HIS A 169 10.47 -9.82 -0.68
N ILE A 170 9.49 -10.36 -1.40
CA ILE A 170 9.52 -11.68 -2.04
C ILE A 170 10.44 -11.65 -3.27
N LEU A 171 11.30 -12.63 -3.42
CA LEU A 171 12.30 -12.73 -4.47
C LEU A 171 11.86 -13.65 -5.62
N PRO A 172 12.51 -13.60 -6.79
CA PRO A 172 12.20 -14.46 -7.93
C PRO A 172 12.22 -15.97 -7.65
N ASP A 173 12.96 -16.41 -6.62
CA ASP A 173 13.03 -17.81 -6.20
C ASP A 173 12.00 -18.19 -5.11
N GLY A 174 11.17 -17.23 -4.68
CA GLY A 174 10.17 -17.40 -3.63
C GLY A 174 10.70 -17.26 -2.20
N SER A 175 11.99 -17.02 -2.01
CA SER A 175 12.53 -16.59 -0.71
C SER A 175 12.22 -15.12 -0.45
N GLN A 176 12.48 -14.65 0.77
CA GLN A 176 12.27 -13.27 1.19
C GLN A 176 13.60 -12.62 1.56
N ILE A 177 13.74 -11.35 1.21
CA ILE A 177 14.79 -10.48 1.73
C ILE A 177 14.18 -9.53 2.77
N ILE A 178 14.89 -9.33 3.87
CA ILE A 178 14.52 -8.42 4.95
C ILE A 178 15.56 -7.31 5.00
N ILE A 179 15.16 -6.08 4.68
CA ILE A 179 16.07 -4.94 4.48
C ILE A 179 15.83 -3.92 5.60
N GLY A 180 16.92 -3.49 6.23
CA GLY A 180 16.88 -2.39 7.17
C GLY A 180 16.21 -2.70 8.49
N GLY A 181 15.67 -1.66 9.09
CA GLY A 181 15.20 -1.62 10.48
C GLY A 181 16.04 -0.65 11.30
N ARG A 182 15.50 -0.21 12.45
CA ARG A 182 16.19 0.67 13.39
C ARG A 182 17.52 0.04 13.79
N ASP A 183 18.60 0.81 13.64
CA ASP A 183 20.00 0.42 13.87
C ASP A 183 20.48 -0.81 13.06
N ALA A 184 19.75 -1.21 12.00
CA ALA A 184 20.08 -2.35 11.16
C ALA A 184 20.48 -1.89 9.74
N PHE A 185 21.74 -1.53 9.54
CA PHE A 185 22.26 -1.07 8.24
C PHE A 185 22.69 -2.23 7.31
N ASN A 186 21.84 -3.25 7.22
CA ASN A 186 22.12 -4.50 6.51
C ASN A 186 20.80 -5.15 6.03
N TYR A 187 20.93 -6.24 5.28
CA TYR A 187 19.82 -7.13 4.96
C TYR A 187 20.15 -8.60 5.24
N GLU A 188 19.14 -9.43 5.30
CA GLU A 188 19.25 -10.90 5.43
C GLU A 188 18.10 -11.59 4.71
N PHE A 189 18.09 -12.92 4.68
CA PHE A 189 17.10 -13.72 3.93
C PHE A 189 16.31 -14.68 4.82
N PHE A 190 15.10 -15.00 4.38
CA PHE A 190 14.28 -16.05 4.95
C PHE A 190 13.55 -16.87 3.85
N PRO A 191 13.47 -18.21 3.92
CA PRO A 191 14.21 -19.06 4.86
C PRO A 191 15.73 -18.96 4.61
N LYS A 192 16.50 -19.22 5.65
CA LYS A 192 17.96 -19.23 5.56
C LYS A 192 18.44 -20.52 4.92
N THR A 193 19.44 -20.43 4.05
CA THR A 193 20.20 -21.56 3.52
C THR A 193 21.62 -21.54 4.08
N ALA A 194 22.42 -22.57 3.79
CA ALA A 194 23.83 -22.58 4.20
C ALA A 194 24.62 -21.35 3.70
N SER A 195 24.27 -20.80 2.52
CA SER A 195 24.92 -19.62 1.95
C SER A 195 24.31 -18.29 2.39
N THR A 196 23.08 -18.27 2.89
CA THR A 196 22.36 -17.05 3.29
C THR A 196 22.15 -16.91 4.81
N ASN A 197 22.74 -17.80 5.61
CA ASN A 197 22.69 -17.75 7.08
C ASN A 197 23.65 -16.70 7.67
N ASN A 198 23.59 -15.47 7.18
CA ASN A 198 24.38 -14.32 7.62
C ASN A 198 23.66 -13.00 7.28
N VAL A 199 24.19 -11.88 7.76
CA VAL A 199 23.76 -10.53 7.38
C VAL A 199 24.68 -9.93 6.32
N PHE A 200 24.13 -9.11 5.44
CA PHE A 200 24.83 -8.48 4.33
C PHE A 200 24.82 -6.97 4.51
N SER A 201 26.00 -6.37 4.67
CA SER A 201 26.13 -4.93 4.91
C SER A 201 25.56 -4.13 3.74
N LEU A 202 24.77 -3.09 4.06
CA LEU A 202 24.21 -2.15 3.10
C LEU A 202 24.43 -0.71 3.61
N PRO A 203 25.64 -0.14 3.46
CA PRO A 203 25.99 1.18 3.99
C PRO A 203 25.09 2.33 3.52
N PHE A 204 24.40 2.15 2.38
CA PHE A 204 23.40 3.09 1.87
C PHE A 204 22.32 3.43 2.91
N LEU A 205 21.90 2.45 3.73
CA LEU A 205 20.92 2.69 4.80
C LEU A 205 21.50 3.61 5.88
N GLN A 206 22.78 3.49 6.22
CA GLN A 206 23.42 4.37 7.18
C GLN A 206 23.59 5.79 6.61
N GLN A 207 23.94 5.91 5.33
CA GLN A 207 24.11 7.20 4.64
C GLN A 207 22.81 8.00 4.51
N THR A 208 21.67 7.34 4.59
CA THR A 208 20.33 7.94 4.49
C THR A 208 19.67 8.12 5.84
N ASN A 209 20.26 7.58 6.91
CA ASN A 209 19.81 7.79 8.27
C ASN A 209 20.18 9.20 8.74
N VAL A 210 19.19 9.93 9.26
CA VAL A 210 19.40 11.22 9.91
C VAL A 210 19.31 10.98 11.42
N PRO A 211 20.38 11.26 12.19
CA PRO A 211 20.38 11.03 13.63
C PRO A 211 19.17 11.66 14.32
N ARG A 212 18.51 10.91 15.21
CA ARG A 212 17.30 11.30 15.98
C ARG A 212 16.01 11.51 15.17
N GLU A 213 16.06 11.55 13.85
CA GLU A 213 14.88 11.61 12.99
C GLU A 213 14.57 10.27 12.34
N GLU A 214 15.60 9.55 11.88
CA GLU A 214 15.48 8.22 11.29
C GLU A 214 14.53 8.15 10.08
N ASN A 215 14.50 9.19 9.25
CA ASN A 215 13.70 9.30 8.01
C ASN A 215 14.05 8.28 6.91
N ASN A 216 14.53 7.09 7.25
CA ASN A 216 14.93 6.02 6.34
C ASN A 216 14.39 4.64 6.74
N LEU A 217 13.53 4.57 7.76
CA LEU A 217 12.90 3.33 8.22
C LEU A 217 11.73 2.92 7.31
N TYR A 218 11.44 1.62 7.22
CA TYR A 218 10.62 1.06 6.13
C TYR A 218 11.06 1.56 4.74
N PRO A 219 12.26 1.19 4.27
CA PRO A 219 12.69 1.47 2.89
C PRO A 219 11.62 1.04 1.89
N PHE A 220 11.38 1.83 0.84
CA PHE A 220 10.50 1.39 -0.25
C PHE A 220 11.30 0.49 -1.17
N VAL A 221 10.91 -0.77 -1.28
CA VAL A 221 11.63 -1.80 -2.01
C VAL A 221 10.74 -2.34 -3.13
N PHE A 222 11.24 -2.32 -4.36
CA PHE A 222 10.54 -2.87 -5.52
C PHE A 222 11.48 -3.74 -6.35
N LEU A 223 11.04 -4.97 -6.67
CA LEU A 223 11.74 -5.84 -7.61
C LEU A 223 11.64 -5.30 -9.05
N ASN A 224 12.77 -4.95 -9.62
CA ASN A 224 12.90 -4.48 -10.99
C ASN A 224 12.83 -5.64 -12.01
N VAL A 225 12.58 -5.32 -13.28
CA VAL A 225 12.39 -6.30 -14.36
C VAL A 225 13.64 -7.14 -14.67
N ASP A 226 14.83 -6.65 -14.31
CA ASP A 226 16.10 -7.37 -14.44
C ASP A 226 16.39 -8.33 -13.27
N GLY A 227 15.60 -8.26 -12.21
CA GLY A 227 15.76 -9.03 -10.98
C GLY A 227 16.48 -8.28 -9.86
N ASN A 228 16.97 -7.07 -10.08
CA ASN A 228 17.59 -6.25 -9.04
C ASN A 228 16.52 -5.53 -8.20
N LEU A 229 16.89 -5.04 -7.02
CA LEU A 229 15.96 -4.34 -6.12
C LEU A 229 16.18 -2.84 -6.19
N PHE A 230 15.16 -2.11 -6.59
CA PHE A 230 15.10 -0.66 -6.37
C PHE A 230 14.81 -0.42 -4.89
N ILE A 231 15.70 0.29 -4.21
CA ILE A 231 15.57 0.62 -2.79
C ILE A 231 15.61 2.13 -2.64
N PHE A 232 14.48 2.72 -2.26
CA PHE A 232 14.36 4.15 -1.94
C PHE A 232 14.33 4.34 -0.42
N THR A 233 15.19 5.24 0.06
CA THR A 233 15.28 5.61 1.47
C THR A 233 15.53 7.10 1.62
N ASN A 234 14.79 7.73 2.54
CA ASN A 234 14.85 9.16 2.80
C ASN A 234 14.45 9.95 1.54
N ASP A 235 15.40 10.35 0.70
CA ASP A 235 15.19 11.24 -0.44
C ASP A 235 15.86 10.71 -1.73
N ARG A 236 16.40 9.50 -1.72
CA ARG A 236 17.19 8.93 -2.83
C ARG A 236 17.09 7.42 -2.90
N ALA A 237 17.53 6.86 -4.01
CA ALA A 237 17.44 5.43 -4.27
C ALA A 237 18.69 4.83 -4.89
N ILE A 238 18.80 3.51 -4.76
CA ILE A 238 19.79 2.66 -5.43
C ILE A 238 19.10 1.49 -6.13
N LEU A 239 19.81 0.86 -7.07
CA LEU A 239 19.49 -0.46 -7.61
C LEU A 239 20.52 -1.45 -7.05
N LEU A 240 20.07 -2.40 -6.23
CA LEU A 240 20.89 -3.40 -5.58
C LEU A 240 20.77 -4.75 -6.31
N ASP A 241 21.90 -5.30 -6.75
CA ASP A 241 22.02 -6.73 -6.99
C ASP A 241 22.30 -7.42 -5.65
N TYR A 242 21.25 -8.01 -5.08
CA TYR A 242 21.32 -8.67 -3.78
C TYR A 242 22.03 -10.03 -3.83
N THR A 243 22.28 -10.58 -5.02
CA THR A 243 22.97 -11.87 -5.16
C THR A 243 24.49 -11.70 -5.06
N THR A 244 24.99 -10.57 -5.56
CA THR A 244 26.41 -10.20 -5.49
C THR A 244 26.71 -9.15 -4.42
N ASN A 245 25.67 -8.66 -3.72
CA ASN A 245 25.73 -7.54 -2.79
C ASN A 245 26.38 -6.28 -3.40
N THR A 246 25.98 -5.92 -4.63
CA THR A 246 26.55 -4.76 -5.34
C THR A 246 25.50 -3.74 -5.71
N ILE A 247 25.84 -2.45 -5.53
CA ILE A 247 25.01 -1.34 -6.03
C ILE A 247 25.33 -1.17 -7.51
N VAL A 248 24.40 -1.56 -8.37
CA VAL A 248 24.59 -1.52 -9.84
C VAL A 248 24.20 -0.17 -10.43
N LYS A 249 23.36 0.61 -9.74
CA LYS A 249 22.95 1.96 -10.15
C LYS A 249 22.59 2.81 -8.93
N THR A 250 22.87 4.10 -8.99
CA THR A 250 22.34 5.12 -8.07
C THR A 250 21.40 6.04 -8.83
N TYR A 251 20.28 6.42 -8.21
CA TYR A 251 19.30 7.33 -8.82
C TYR A 251 19.51 8.76 -8.32
N PRO A 252 19.11 9.79 -9.10
CA PRO A 252 19.15 11.16 -8.62
C PRO A 252 18.31 11.32 -7.35
N GLN A 253 18.69 12.26 -6.48
CA GLN A 253 17.87 12.67 -5.34
C GLN A 253 16.51 13.17 -5.86
N ILE A 254 15.42 12.84 -5.17
CA ILE A 254 14.10 13.37 -5.51
C ILE A 254 14.13 14.90 -5.34
N PRO A 255 13.63 15.69 -6.32
CA PRO A 255 13.58 17.14 -6.21
C PRO A 255 12.94 17.61 -4.90
N GLY A 256 13.55 18.63 -4.28
CA GLY A 256 13.22 19.12 -2.94
C GLY A 256 14.08 18.53 -1.83
N GLY A 257 14.59 17.30 -1.98
CA GLY A 257 15.44 16.66 -0.97
C GLY A 257 14.72 16.37 0.35
N ASP A 258 13.39 16.30 0.31
CA ASP A 258 12.58 15.99 1.47
C ASP A 258 12.43 14.47 1.68
N PRO A 259 12.45 14.02 2.95
CA PRO A 259 12.31 12.61 3.29
C PRO A 259 10.92 12.07 2.90
N ARG A 260 10.84 10.80 2.49
CA ARG A 260 9.58 10.10 2.16
C ARG A 260 9.33 8.86 3.01
N ASN A 261 10.31 8.37 3.75
CA ASN A 261 10.17 7.19 4.61
C ASN A 261 9.80 7.59 6.04
N TYR A 262 9.40 6.62 6.87
CA TYR A 262 9.06 6.88 8.27
C TYR A 262 10.22 7.61 8.99
N PRO A 263 9.95 8.61 9.86
CA PRO A 263 8.64 9.10 10.31
C PRO A 263 8.01 10.18 9.42
N SER A 264 8.72 10.73 8.42
CA SER A 264 8.11 11.62 7.42
C SER A 264 6.90 10.98 6.73
N THR A 265 7.03 9.69 6.39
CA THR A 265 5.92 8.79 6.00
C THR A 265 5.12 9.29 4.80
N GLY A 266 5.76 9.35 3.64
CA GLY A 266 5.06 9.25 2.36
C GLY A 266 4.73 7.79 2.02
N SER A 267 4.35 7.56 0.78
CA SER A 267 4.10 6.22 0.22
C SER A 267 4.74 6.08 -1.14
N ALA A 268 4.94 4.84 -1.58
CA ALA A 268 5.38 4.54 -2.93
C ALA A 268 4.68 3.32 -3.52
N VAL A 269 4.63 3.26 -4.85
CA VAL A 269 4.12 2.12 -5.61
C VAL A 269 4.96 1.90 -6.87
N LEU A 270 5.16 0.64 -7.23
CA LEU A 270 5.57 0.26 -8.57
C LEU A 270 4.33 0.26 -9.47
N LEU A 271 4.29 1.17 -10.45
CA LEU A 271 3.18 1.27 -11.40
C LEU A 271 3.04 -0.02 -12.23
N PRO A 272 1.84 -0.30 -12.78
CA PRO A 272 1.56 -1.56 -13.47
C PRO A 272 2.59 -1.87 -14.56
N LEU A 273 3.14 -3.09 -14.52
CA LEU A 273 4.03 -3.56 -15.58
C LEU A 273 3.22 -3.97 -16.81
N LYS A 274 3.57 -3.39 -17.94
CA LYS A 274 2.88 -3.57 -19.23
C LYS A 274 3.85 -4.09 -20.28
N ASN A 275 3.34 -4.43 -21.47
CA ASN A 275 4.15 -4.84 -22.62
C ASN A 275 5.08 -6.04 -22.36
N LEU A 276 4.66 -6.98 -21.50
CA LEU A 276 5.49 -8.09 -20.98
C LEU A 276 6.05 -9.06 -22.04
N ARG A 277 5.58 -8.96 -23.29
CA ARG A 277 6.03 -9.78 -24.43
C ARG A 277 6.54 -8.96 -25.61
N SER A 278 6.59 -7.64 -25.48
CA SER A 278 7.03 -6.83 -26.61
C SER A 278 8.50 -7.10 -26.90
N GLN A 279 8.78 -7.58 -28.11
CA GLN A 279 10.15 -7.77 -28.61
C GLN A 279 10.77 -6.45 -29.07
N THR A 280 9.93 -5.42 -29.28
CA THR A 280 10.33 -4.11 -29.81
C THR A 280 10.33 -3.02 -28.74
N VAL A 281 9.62 -3.22 -27.63
CA VAL A 281 9.50 -2.26 -26.52
C VAL A 281 9.93 -2.95 -25.23
N PHE A 282 10.98 -2.44 -24.59
CA PHE A 282 11.41 -2.95 -23.28
C PHE A 282 10.31 -2.73 -22.23
N VAL A 283 10.13 -3.71 -21.33
CA VAL A 283 9.22 -3.56 -20.18
C VAL A 283 9.74 -2.42 -19.31
N GLN A 284 8.99 -1.34 -19.24
CA GLN A 284 9.31 -0.21 -18.38
C GLN A 284 8.79 -0.49 -16.97
N ALA A 285 9.64 -0.24 -15.98
CA ALA A 285 9.25 -0.19 -14.59
C ALA A 285 9.31 1.26 -14.11
N GLU A 286 8.20 1.73 -13.55
CA GLU A 286 8.06 3.11 -13.08
C GLU A 286 7.65 3.11 -11.61
N VAL A 287 8.35 3.89 -10.80
CA VAL A 287 8.04 4.06 -9.37
C VAL A 287 7.45 5.44 -9.18
N LEU A 288 6.33 5.50 -8.46
CA LEU A 288 5.71 6.73 -8.00
C LEU A 288 5.90 6.84 -6.48
N VAL A 289 6.43 7.96 -6.00
CA VAL A 289 6.62 8.28 -4.58
C VAL A 289 5.87 9.56 -4.25
N CYS A 290 4.95 9.53 -3.29
CA CYS A 290 4.06 10.65 -2.98
C CYS A 290 4.06 10.99 -1.49
N GLY A 291 3.91 12.29 -1.19
CA GLY A 291 3.64 12.76 0.16
C GLY A 291 4.82 12.61 1.12
N GLY A 292 4.52 12.58 2.41
CA GLY A 292 5.49 12.69 3.50
C GLY A 292 5.47 14.09 4.12
N ALA A 293 6.45 14.40 4.94
CA ALA A 293 6.63 15.68 5.60
C ALA A 293 8.01 16.29 5.25
N PRO A 294 8.13 17.63 5.25
CA PRO A 294 9.41 18.29 5.02
C PRO A 294 10.49 17.85 6.02
N LYS A 295 11.75 17.97 5.62
CA LYS A 295 12.90 17.64 6.50
C LYS A 295 12.83 18.38 7.83
N GLY A 296 13.12 17.70 8.95
CA GLY A 296 13.07 18.27 10.29
C GLY A 296 11.68 18.34 10.93
N SER A 297 10.62 17.93 10.21
CA SER A 297 9.24 18.02 10.71
C SER A 297 9.00 17.17 11.96
N TYR A 298 9.64 16.00 12.08
CA TYR A 298 9.47 15.12 13.24
C TYR A 298 9.91 15.81 14.55
N LEU A 299 11.10 16.44 14.54
CA LEU A 299 11.62 17.16 15.71
C LEU A 299 10.83 18.43 16.05
N ARG A 300 10.15 19.03 15.06
CA ARG A 300 9.24 20.17 15.27
C ARG A 300 7.90 19.70 15.83
N ALA A 301 7.36 18.62 15.29
CA ALA A 301 6.08 18.08 15.69
C ALA A 301 6.09 17.57 17.14
N THR A 302 7.21 16.98 17.60
CA THR A 302 7.42 16.62 19.03
C THR A 302 7.43 17.82 19.98
N LYS A 303 7.56 19.04 19.46
CA LYS A 303 7.48 20.31 20.21
C LYS A 303 6.15 21.04 19.98
N GLY A 304 5.18 20.41 19.32
CA GLY A 304 3.87 20.98 19.02
C GLY A 304 3.78 21.84 17.75
N ASP A 305 4.84 21.87 16.94
CA ASP A 305 4.88 22.62 15.68
C ASP A 305 4.66 21.68 14.47
N PHE A 306 3.42 21.64 13.98
CA PHE A 306 2.97 20.71 12.94
C PHE A 306 3.10 21.32 11.55
N VAL A 307 4.22 21.04 10.88
CA VAL A 307 4.52 21.52 9.53
C VAL A 307 3.57 20.91 8.50
N GLY A 308 3.22 21.67 7.46
CA GLY A 308 2.47 21.17 6.31
C GLY A 308 3.13 19.96 5.64
N ALA A 309 2.36 18.90 5.42
CA ALA A 309 2.81 17.73 4.68
C ALA A 309 3.08 18.08 3.21
N LEU A 310 3.87 17.24 2.56
CA LEU A 310 4.19 17.37 1.15
C LEU A 310 2.95 17.01 0.31
N ASN A 311 2.70 17.81 -0.72
CA ASN A 311 1.78 17.49 -1.80
C ASN A 311 2.52 17.10 -3.08
N THR A 312 3.82 16.86 -3.01
CA THR A 312 4.65 16.51 -4.16
C THR A 312 4.68 15.00 -4.37
N CYS A 313 4.58 14.59 -5.62
CA CYS A 313 4.75 13.22 -6.11
C CYS A 313 5.88 13.17 -7.14
N GLY A 314 6.84 12.27 -6.97
CA GLY A 314 7.89 12.01 -7.95
C GLY A 314 7.64 10.69 -8.67
N ARG A 315 7.65 10.72 -10.01
CA ARG A 315 7.61 9.53 -10.87
C ARG A 315 8.96 9.33 -11.55
N ILE A 316 9.49 8.12 -11.54
CA ILE A 316 10.77 7.77 -12.16
C ILE A 316 10.70 6.44 -12.89
N THR A 317 11.20 6.40 -14.13
CA THR A 317 11.36 5.17 -14.90
C THR A 317 12.68 4.51 -14.50
N ILE A 318 12.62 3.50 -13.62
CA ILE A 318 13.81 2.91 -13.00
C ILE A 318 14.66 2.07 -13.98
N THR A 319 14.03 1.64 -15.07
CA THR A 319 14.66 0.94 -16.21
C THR A 319 15.34 1.87 -17.20
N ASP A 320 15.13 3.18 -17.10
CA ASP A 320 15.79 4.14 -17.99
C ASP A 320 17.32 4.12 -17.76
N PRO A 321 18.15 4.12 -18.82
CA PRO A 321 19.60 4.28 -18.70
C PRO A 321 20.02 5.57 -17.97
N ASN A 322 19.26 6.65 -18.12
CA ASN A 322 19.44 7.94 -17.44
C ASN A 322 18.15 8.38 -16.73
N PRO A 323 17.80 7.73 -15.61
CA PRO A 323 16.51 7.92 -14.96
C PRO A 323 16.40 9.31 -14.32
N GLN A 324 15.29 10.00 -14.58
CA GLN A 324 15.00 11.33 -14.05
C GLN A 324 13.65 11.35 -13.33
N TRP A 325 13.52 12.19 -12.30
CA TRP A 325 12.26 12.43 -11.61
C TRP A 325 11.38 13.39 -12.40
N THR A 326 10.15 12.98 -12.68
CA THR A 326 9.07 13.87 -13.10
C THR A 326 8.23 14.19 -11.87
N MET A 327 8.15 15.47 -11.51
CA MET A 327 7.38 15.91 -10.34
C MET A 327 5.97 16.34 -10.73
N GLU A 328 5.00 15.92 -9.92
CA GLU A 328 3.59 16.28 -10.04
C GLU A 328 3.08 16.74 -8.66
N THR A 329 1.99 17.52 -8.65
CA THR A 329 1.37 18.03 -7.43
C THR A 329 0.06 17.29 -7.17
N MET A 330 0.03 16.51 -6.10
CA MET A 330 -1.19 15.89 -5.57
C MET A 330 -2.11 17.00 -5.00
N PRO A 331 -3.44 16.92 -5.19
CA PRO A 331 -4.37 17.98 -4.79
C PRO A 331 -4.43 18.22 -3.27
N LEU A 332 -4.11 17.19 -2.47
CA LEU A 332 -4.17 17.24 -1.01
C LEU A 332 -2.79 16.87 -0.43
N PRO A 333 -2.13 17.72 0.36
CA PRO A 333 -0.89 17.35 1.05
C PRO A 333 -1.15 16.19 2.02
N ARG A 334 -0.23 15.23 2.09
CA ARG A 334 -0.48 13.99 2.85
C ARG A 334 0.81 13.37 3.40
N THR A 335 0.85 13.17 4.72
CA THR A 335 1.71 12.20 5.41
C THR A 335 0.85 11.04 5.91
N MET A 336 1.43 9.85 6.08
CA MET A 336 0.76 8.62 6.51
C MET A 336 -0.36 8.17 5.55
N GLY A 337 -0.22 8.47 4.26
CA GLY A 337 -1.14 8.00 3.24
C GLY A 337 -0.72 6.64 2.71
N ASP A 338 -1.66 5.70 2.57
CA ASP A 338 -1.46 4.42 1.89
C ASP A 338 -1.64 4.58 0.38
N MET A 339 -0.82 3.89 -0.42
CA MET A 339 -0.97 3.79 -1.87
C MET A 339 -1.31 2.35 -2.27
N VAL A 340 -2.54 2.13 -2.76
CA VAL A 340 -3.05 0.81 -3.13
C VAL A 340 -3.29 0.74 -4.63
N ILE A 341 -2.64 -0.20 -5.32
CA ILE A 341 -2.89 -0.44 -6.74
C ILE A 341 -4.27 -1.09 -6.94
N LEU A 342 -5.06 -0.55 -7.87
CA LEU A 342 -6.42 -1.01 -8.17
C LEU A 342 -6.42 -1.96 -9.37
N PRO A 343 -7.46 -2.80 -9.54
CA PRO A 343 -7.52 -3.81 -10.61
C PRO A 343 -7.37 -3.26 -12.03
N ASN A 344 -7.78 -2.01 -12.26
CA ASN A 344 -7.69 -1.32 -13.54
C ASN A 344 -6.34 -0.64 -13.82
N GLY A 345 -5.42 -0.65 -12.84
CA GLY A 345 -4.09 -0.04 -12.95
C GLY A 345 -3.98 1.37 -12.40
N ASN A 346 -5.07 1.95 -11.90
CA ASN A 346 -5.02 3.19 -11.15
C ASN A 346 -4.48 2.93 -9.74
N VAL A 347 -4.09 4.00 -9.05
CA VAL A 347 -3.60 3.94 -7.66
C VAL A 347 -4.51 4.75 -6.77
N LEU A 348 -5.02 4.15 -5.70
CA LEU A 348 -5.74 4.86 -4.65
C LEU A 348 -4.74 5.37 -3.62
N ILE A 349 -4.83 6.66 -3.30
CA ILE A 349 -4.12 7.30 -2.18
C ILE A 349 -5.15 7.60 -1.09
N VAL A 350 -5.04 6.94 0.06
CA VAL A 350 -6.04 7.00 1.16
C VAL A 350 -5.34 7.15 2.52
N ASN A 351 -6.08 7.48 3.58
CA ASN A 351 -5.59 7.66 4.94
C ASN A 351 -4.60 8.84 5.13
N GLY A 352 -4.30 9.20 6.37
CA GLY A 352 -3.25 10.15 6.71
C GLY A 352 -3.71 11.57 7.03
N ALA A 353 -2.74 12.47 7.11
CA ALA A 353 -2.87 13.80 7.69
C ALA A 353 -2.20 14.88 6.83
N ALA A 354 -2.71 16.11 6.89
CA ALA A 354 -2.21 17.25 6.11
C ALA A 354 -1.06 17.99 6.80
N THR A 355 -0.84 17.79 8.10
CA THR A 355 0.27 18.42 8.85
C THR A 355 0.86 17.48 9.91
N GLY A 356 2.14 17.69 10.24
CA GLY A 356 2.91 16.89 11.19
C GLY A 356 3.58 15.67 10.55
N THR A 357 3.80 14.62 11.33
CA THR A 357 4.49 13.39 10.90
C THR A 357 3.85 12.15 11.52
N ALA A 358 4.28 10.96 11.10
CA ALA A 358 3.98 9.73 11.82
C ALA A 358 4.58 9.73 13.23
N GLY A 359 3.91 9.02 14.14
CA GLY A 359 4.22 8.94 15.56
C GLY A 359 3.05 9.36 16.45
N TRP A 360 3.28 9.37 17.76
CA TRP A 360 2.23 9.56 18.74
C TRP A 360 1.81 11.03 18.87
N GLN A 361 0.54 11.32 18.59
CA GLN A 361 -0.08 12.62 18.82
C GLN A 361 0.58 13.82 18.11
N ILE A 362 1.40 13.55 17.08
CA ILE A 362 2.21 14.56 16.38
C ILE A 362 1.79 14.86 14.93
N ALA A 363 0.54 14.53 14.59
CA ALA A 363 -0.10 14.93 13.33
C ALA A 363 -1.42 15.66 13.58
N ARG A 364 -1.85 16.52 12.65
CA ARG A 364 -3.14 17.24 12.70
C ARG A 364 -3.78 17.25 11.31
N ASN A 365 -5.04 17.68 11.26
CA ASN A 365 -5.80 17.88 10.03
C ASN A 365 -5.93 16.60 9.19
N PRO A 366 -6.79 15.64 9.58
CA PRO A 366 -6.95 14.38 8.85
C PRO A 366 -7.38 14.63 7.41
N VAL A 367 -6.79 13.88 6.47
CA VAL A 367 -7.15 13.96 5.05
C VAL A 367 -8.20 12.89 4.74
N LEU A 368 -9.46 13.30 4.81
CA LEU A 368 -10.61 12.41 4.71
C LEU A 368 -10.93 11.93 3.28
N SER A 369 -10.63 12.75 2.27
CA SER A 369 -10.86 12.38 0.87
C SER A 369 -9.71 11.52 0.33
N PRO A 370 -10.00 10.34 -0.24
CA PRO A 370 -9.05 9.63 -1.08
C PRO A 370 -8.75 10.41 -2.37
N VAL A 371 -7.66 10.04 -3.02
CA VAL A 371 -7.29 10.55 -4.35
C VAL A 371 -6.98 9.37 -5.25
N ILE A 372 -7.59 9.30 -6.43
CA ILE A 372 -7.21 8.36 -7.48
C ILE A 372 -6.10 8.99 -8.32
N TYR A 373 -5.00 8.27 -8.51
CA TYR A 373 -3.97 8.57 -9.49
C TYR A 373 -4.14 7.66 -10.72
N ARG A 374 -4.29 8.27 -11.90
CA ARG A 374 -4.46 7.61 -13.20
C ARG A 374 -3.13 7.70 -13.97
N PRO A 375 -2.25 6.68 -13.93
CA PRO A 375 -0.89 6.78 -14.45
C PRO A 375 -0.81 7.04 -15.96
N ASP A 376 -1.85 6.66 -16.70
CA ASP A 376 -1.92 6.78 -18.17
C ASP A 376 -2.54 8.09 -18.65
N ASN A 377 -3.11 8.88 -17.75
CA ASN A 377 -3.66 10.19 -18.10
C ASN A 377 -2.53 11.21 -18.35
N PRO A 378 -2.81 12.29 -19.10
CA PRO A 378 -1.96 13.48 -19.13
C PRO A 378 -1.67 14.00 -17.70
N SER A 379 -0.49 14.58 -17.49
CA SER A 379 0.01 14.96 -16.15
C SER A 379 -0.92 15.88 -15.36
N ASP A 380 -1.68 16.73 -16.03
CA ASP A 380 -2.63 17.68 -15.44
C ASP A 380 -3.98 17.05 -15.04
N SER A 381 -4.22 15.78 -15.39
CA SER A 381 -5.48 15.07 -15.18
C SER A 381 -5.30 13.69 -14.53
N ARG A 382 -4.14 13.45 -13.90
CA ARG A 382 -3.86 12.18 -13.22
C ARG A 382 -4.53 12.07 -11.85
N PHE A 383 -4.71 13.18 -11.14
CA PHE A 383 -5.25 13.16 -9.78
C PHE A 383 -6.74 13.52 -9.75
N GLU A 384 -7.51 12.73 -9.02
CA GLU A 384 -8.95 12.92 -8.89
C GLU A 384 -9.39 12.67 -7.45
N VAL A 385 -9.92 13.71 -6.80
CA VAL A 385 -10.39 13.65 -5.41
C VAL A 385 -11.72 12.87 -5.35
N GLN A 386 -11.80 11.92 -4.42
CA GLN A 386 -12.96 11.04 -4.22
C GLN A 386 -13.78 11.44 -3.00
N THR A 387 -14.93 10.77 -2.81
CA THR A 387 -15.83 10.98 -1.67
C THR A 387 -15.10 10.84 -0.33
N PRO A 388 -15.21 11.82 0.58
CA PRO A 388 -14.54 11.77 1.87
C PRO A 388 -15.10 10.68 2.78
N ASN A 389 -14.21 10.13 3.62
CA ASN A 389 -14.59 9.35 4.79
C ASN A 389 -15.05 10.28 5.93
N ALA A 390 -15.84 9.77 6.88
CA ALA A 390 -16.13 10.43 8.14
C ALA A 390 -15.09 10.12 9.24
N ILE A 391 -14.38 8.99 9.14
CA ILE A 391 -13.46 8.49 10.17
C ILE A 391 -12.01 8.92 9.86
N PRO A 392 -11.34 9.66 10.77
CA PRO A 392 -9.91 9.96 10.65
C PRO A 392 -9.05 8.69 10.75
N ARG A 393 -8.41 8.30 9.64
CA ARG A 393 -7.43 7.19 9.59
C ARG A 393 -6.01 7.77 9.67
N MET A 394 -5.48 7.89 10.88
CA MET A 394 -4.21 8.56 11.21
C MET A 394 -3.04 7.56 11.30
N TYR A 395 -2.00 7.86 12.09
CA TYR A 395 -0.89 6.94 12.33
C TYR A 395 -1.38 5.55 12.78
N HIS A 396 -0.82 4.49 12.19
CA HIS A 396 -1.27 3.10 12.35
C HIS A 396 -2.60 2.74 11.68
N SER A 397 -3.09 3.53 10.72
CA SER A 397 -4.07 3.04 9.74
C SER A 397 -3.41 2.13 8.70
N THR A 398 -4.21 1.31 8.03
CA THR A 398 -3.76 0.47 6.92
C THR A 398 -4.87 0.29 5.89
N ALA A 399 -4.50 0.07 4.63
CA ALA A 399 -5.41 -0.26 3.54
C ALA A 399 -4.89 -1.40 2.64
N VAL A 400 -5.77 -2.30 2.19
CA VAL A 400 -5.44 -3.40 1.24
C VAL A 400 -6.55 -3.62 0.22
N LEU A 401 -6.17 -4.03 -1.01
CA LEU A 401 -7.11 -4.41 -2.07
C LEU A 401 -7.77 -5.77 -1.74
N LEU A 402 -9.09 -5.87 -1.95
CA LEU A 402 -9.87 -7.11 -1.84
C LEU A 402 -10.14 -7.75 -3.21
N ARG A 403 -10.47 -9.05 -3.20
CA ARG A 403 -10.79 -9.82 -4.43
C ARG A 403 -12.00 -9.26 -5.20
N ASP A 404 -12.95 -8.64 -4.50
CA ASP A 404 -14.13 -8.01 -5.10
C ASP A 404 -13.87 -6.61 -5.70
N GLY A 405 -12.64 -6.11 -5.59
CA GLY A 405 -12.24 -4.80 -6.09
C GLY A 405 -12.41 -3.65 -5.10
N ARG A 406 -12.99 -3.88 -3.91
CA ARG A 406 -13.00 -2.86 -2.86
C ARG A 406 -11.61 -2.72 -2.22
N VAL A 407 -11.39 -1.61 -1.52
CA VAL A 407 -10.21 -1.41 -0.67
C VAL A 407 -10.65 -1.45 0.79
N LEU A 408 -10.17 -2.44 1.54
CA LEU A 408 -10.39 -2.55 2.97
C LEU A 408 -9.53 -1.51 3.71
N VAL A 409 -10.10 -0.83 4.70
CA VAL A 409 -9.44 0.22 5.47
C VAL A 409 -9.74 0.02 6.97
N GLY A 410 -8.70 0.08 7.80
CA GLY A 410 -8.79 -0.12 9.24
C GLY A 410 -7.68 0.59 9.99
N GLY A 411 -7.70 0.46 11.32
CA GLY A 411 -6.88 1.29 12.22
C GLY A 411 -7.45 2.71 12.31
N SER A 412 -7.04 3.57 13.20
CA SER A 412 -5.68 3.94 13.50
C SER A 412 -5.49 4.10 15.00
N ASN A 413 -4.25 4.04 15.47
CA ASN A 413 -3.92 4.35 16.85
C ASN A 413 -2.79 5.37 16.91
N PRO A 414 -3.08 6.68 16.92
CA PRO A 414 -2.05 7.71 17.06
C PRO A 414 -1.63 7.93 18.52
N ASN A 415 -1.99 7.04 19.45
CA ASN A 415 -1.73 7.14 20.87
C ASN A 415 -0.72 6.07 21.31
N GLU A 416 0.00 6.31 22.40
CA GLU A 416 1.00 5.36 22.94
C GLU A 416 0.36 4.04 23.41
N LEU A 417 -0.84 4.15 23.98
CA LEU A 417 -1.70 3.05 24.43
C LEU A 417 -3.09 3.23 23.81
N TYR A 418 -3.97 2.24 23.97
CA TYR A 418 -5.37 2.41 23.61
C TYR A 418 -6.00 3.54 24.43
N ASN A 419 -6.49 4.57 23.72
CA ASN A 419 -7.17 5.68 24.33
C ASN A 419 -8.36 6.11 23.47
N PHE A 420 -9.56 5.94 24.01
CA PHE A 420 -10.82 6.16 23.31
C PHE A 420 -11.45 7.54 23.62
N THR A 421 -10.93 8.29 24.60
CA THR A 421 -11.59 9.51 25.10
C THR A 421 -10.59 10.58 25.53
N GLY A 422 -10.93 11.86 25.37
CA GLY A 422 -10.09 12.96 25.86
C GLY A 422 -8.78 13.16 25.09
N VAL A 423 -8.66 12.57 23.91
CA VAL A 423 -7.55 12.76 22.95
C VAL A 423 -8.07 13.31 21.64
N VAL A 424 -7.19 13.98 20.88
CA VAL A 424 -7.56 14.62 19.59
C VAL A 424 -8.06 13.59 18.58
N PHE A 425 -7.39 12.42 18.53
CA PHE A 425 -7.76 11.31 17.65
C PHE A 425 -7.77 10.03 18.49
N PRO A 426 -8.98 9.54 18.86
CA PRO A 426 -9.12 8.28 19.59
C PRO A 426 -8.55 7.08 18.82
N THR A 427 -8.18 6.03 19.54
CA THR A 427 -7.90 4.72 18.95
C THR A 427 -9.14 4.21 18.22
N GLU A 428 -8.95 3.78 16.97
CA GLU A 428 -10.03 3.42 16.05
C GLU A 428 -9.97 1.92 15.72
N LEU A 429 -11.04 1.21 16.06
CA LEU A 429 -11.16 -0.26 15.96
C LEU A 429 -12.12 -0.69 14.85
N SER A 430 -12.77 0.25 14.15
CA SER A 430 -13.68 -0.05 13.07
C SER A 430 -12.96 -0.47 11.80
N LEU A 431 -13.70 -1.17 10.96
CA LEU A 431 -13.29 -1.63 9.64
C LEU A 431 -14.28 -1.09 8.60
N GLU A 432 -13.75 -0.44 7.57
CA GLU A 432 -14.52 0.13 6.46
C GLU A 432 -14.02 -0.44 5.13
N ALA A 433 -14.84 -0.36 4.09
CA ALA A 433 -14.41 -0.55 2.72
C ALA A 433 -14.68 0.72 1.90
N PHE A 434 -13.68 1.12 1.12
CA PHE A 434 -13.86 2.06 0.03
C PHE A 434 -14.16 1.29 -1.26
N SER A 435 -15.28 1.63 -1.90
CA SER A 435 -15.70 1.12 -3.19
C SER A 435 -15.42 2.20 -4.25
N PRO A 436 -14.39 2.03 -5.12
CA PRO A 436 -14.14 2.99 -6.20
C PRO A 436 -15.30 3.01 -7.20
N SER A 437 -15.44 4.10 -7.97
CA SER A 437 -16.58 4.31 -8.88
C SER A 437 -16.80 3.20 -9.90
N TYR A 438 -15.78 2.42 -10.25
CA TYR A 438 -15.95 1.24 -11.09
C TYR A 438 -16.86 0.14 -10.47
N LEU A 439 -17.24 0.24 -9.20
CA LEU A 439 -18.20 -0.64 -8.53
C LEU A 439 -19.60 -0.05 -8.46
N ASP A 440 -19.83 1.15 -8.99
CA ASP A 440 -21.14 1.80 -8.93
C ASP A 440 -22.19 1.00 -9.70
N ALA A 441 -23.43 1.02 -9.21
CA ALA A 441 -24.52 0.19 -9.73
C ALA A 441 -24.83 0.44 -11.21
N GLU A 442 -24.55 1.65 -11.72
CA GLU A 442 -24.70 1.99 -13.14
C GLU A 442 -23.77 1.18 -14.06
N PHE A 443 -22.64 0.70 -13.55
CA PHE A 443 -21.66 -0.10 -14.29
C PHE A 443 -21.89 -1.61 -14.16
N ALA A 444 -22.89 -2.06 -13.39
CA ALA A 444 -23.13 -3.48 -13.11
C ALA A 444 -23.25 -4.32 -14.39
N ASN A 445 -23.89 -3.79 -15.45
CA ASN A 445 -24.03 -4.49 -16.73
C ASN A 445 -22.75 -4.55 -17.55
N LEU A 446 -21.79 -3.65 -17.30
CA LEU A 446 -20.50 -3.59 -17.99
C LEU A 446 -19.42 -4.40 -17.27
N ARG A 447 -19.66 -4.76 -16.01
CA ARG A 447 -18.75 -5.53 -15.16
C ARG A 447 -18.60 -6.96 -15.69
N PRO A 448 -17.39 -7.40 -16.08
CA PRO A 448 -17.18 -8.77 -16.50
C PRO A 448 -17.33 -9.76 -15.33
N GLN A 449 -17.72 -11.00 -15.62
CA GLN A 449 -17.66 -12.10 -14.66
C GLN A 449 -16.86 -13.26 -15.26
N ILE A 450 -15.80 -13.68 -14.59
CA ILE A 450 -14.95 -14.77 -15.05
C ILE A 450 -15.70 -16.10 -14.87
N ILE A 451 -15.72 -16.92 -15.92
CA ILE A 451 -16.34 -18.25 -15.96
C ILE A 451 -15.27 -19.33 -15.90
N SER A 452 -14.16 -19.11 -16.61
CA SER A 452 -13.00 -20.01 -16.61
C SER A 452 -11.73 -19.19 -16.84
N PRO A 453 -10.56 -19.59 -16.30
CA PRO A 453 -10.32 -20.79 -15.49
C PRO A 453 -11.00 -20.75 -14.11
N ASP A 454 -11.12 -21.91 -13.46
CA ASP A 454 -11.50 -21.99 -12.04
C ASP A 454 -10.47 -21.26 -11.16
N SER A 455 -10.94 -20.75 -10.02
CA SER A 455 -10.06 -20.16 -9.02
C SER A 455 -9.04 -21.17 -8.48
N HIS A 456 -7.90 -20.67 -8.05
CA HIS A 456 -6.74 -21.39 -7.50
C HIS A 456 -5.99 -22.27 -8.49
N LEU A 457 -6.30 -22.21 -9.79
CA LEU A 457 -5.51 -22.90 -10.79
C LEU A 457 -4.06 -22.39 -10.82
N LYS A 458 -3.15 -23.34 -10.99
CA LYS A 458 -1.70 -23.12 -11.10
C LYS A 458 -1.32 -22.95 -12.56
N PHE A 459 -0.60 -21.87 -12.87
CA PHE A 459 -0.07 -21.57 -14.19
C PHE A 459 1.45 -21.49 -14.15
N THR A 460 2.08 -22.13 -15.13
CA THR A 460 3.53 -22.06 -15.28
C THR A 460 3.97 -20.79 -15.99
N TYR A 461 5.20 -20.36 -15.74
CA TYR A 461 5.77 -19.23 -16.46
C TYR A 461 5.68 -19.39 -18.00
N GLY A 462 5.19 -18.35 -18.67
CA GLY A 462 5.03 -18.27 -20.11
C GLY A 462 3.83 -19.04 -20.68
N GLN A 463 3.05 -19.71 -19.84
CA GLN A 463 1.86 -20.45 -20.24
C GLN A 463 0.82 -19.53 -20.88
N ARG A 464 0.22 -20.01 -21.97
CA ARG A 464 -0.96 -19.40 -22.58
C ARG A 464 -2.22 -19.96 -21.92
N VAL A 465 -3.14 -19.09 -21.54
CA VAL A 465 -4.39 -19.42 -20.86
C VAL A 465 -5.53 -18.69 -21.55
N ASP A 466 -6.58 -19.41 -21.89
CA ASP A 466 -7.81 -18.81 -22.41
C ASP A 466 -8.76 -18.52 -21.23
N ILE A 467 -9.13 -17.25 -21.10
CA ILE A 467 -10.02 -16.77 -20.05
C ILE A 467 -11.38 -16.51 -20.68
N ARG A 468 -12.41 -17.16 -20.15
CA ARG A 468 -13.79 -16.94 -20.54
C ARG A 468 -14.50 -16.10 -19.50
N PHE A 469 -15.30 -15.15 -19.97
CA PHE A 469 -16.06 -14.28 -19.10
C PHE A 469 -17.40 -13.91 -19.73
N THR A 470 -18.38 -13.57 -18.88
CA THR A 470 -19.63 -12.94 -19.31
C THR A 470 -19.53 -11.42 -19.22
N ALA A 471 -20.28 -10.72 -20.06
CA ALA A 471 -20.60 -9.31 -19.90
C ALA A 471 -22.00 -9.06 -20.51
N LEU A 472 -22.92 -8.48 -19.74
CA LEU A 472 -24.32 -8.34 -20.14
C LEU A 472 -24.53 -7.15 -21.11
N GLY A 473 -23.78 -6.07 -20.90
CA GLY A 473 -23.79 -4.88 -21.73
C GLY A 473 -23.00 -5.03 -23.04
N LEU A 474 -23.02 -3.99 -23.86
CA LEU A 474 -22.22 -3.95 -25.09
C LEU A 474 -20.73 -3.95 -24.75
N LEU A 475 -20.02 -4.98 -25.22
CA LEU A 475 -18.59 -5.13 -24.97
C LEU A 475 -17.75 -4.30 -25.95
N ASN A 476 -16.98 -3.35 -25.44
CA ASN A 476 -15.86 -2.76 -26.16
C ASN A 476 -14.63 -3.68 -26.04
N ARG A 477 -14.45 -4.54 -27.05
CA ARG A 477 -13.39 -5.57 -27.11
C ARG A 477 -11.97 -4.99 -27.00
N ASP A 478 -11.75 -3.79 -27.53
CA ASP A 478 -10.41 -3.17 -27.54
C ASP A 478 -10.03 -2.65 -26.16
N SER A 479 -11.02 -2.28 -25.34
CA SER A 479 -10.80 -1.83 -23.97
C SER A 479 -10.49 -2.96 -22.98
N ILE A 480 -10.64 -4.23 -23.37
CA ILE A 480 -10.43 -5.36 -22.47
C ILE A 480 -8.96 -5.43 -22.05
N LYS A 481 -8.72 -5.49 -20.75
CA LYS A 481 -7.43 -5.79 -20.13
C LYS A 481 -7.60 -7.02 -19.25
N VAL A 482 -6.54 -7.82 -19.14
CA VAL A 482 -6.45 -8.86 -18.11
C VAL A 482 -5.29 -8.51 -17.21
N THR A 483 -5.56 -8.41 -15.91
CA THR A 483 -4.59 -7.95 -14.93
C THR A 483 -4.41 -9.01 -13.85
N ILE A 484 -3.18 -9.19 -13.38
CA ILE A 484 -2.89 -9.98 -12.19
C ILE A 484 -2.26 -9.08 -11.13
N VAL A 485 -2.75 -9.17 -9.90
CA VAL A 485 -2.31 -8.33 -8.77
C VAL A 485 -1.84 -9.22 -7.63
N ALA A 486 -0.59 -9.07 -7.21
CA ALA A 486 -0.10 -9.63 -5.95
C ALA A 486 -0.62 -8.74 -4.80
N PRO A 487 -1.39 -9.28 -3.84
CA PRO A 487 -1.80 -8.52 -2.67
C PRO A 487 -0.60 -8.16 -1.81
N GLY A 488 -0.50 -6.89 -1.43
CA GLY A 488 0.59 -6.42 -0.58
C GLY A 488 0.36 -6.69 0.91
N PHE A 489 1.47 -6.74 1.64
CA PHE A 489 1.49 -6.62 3.10
C PHE A 489 1.62 -5.14 3.43
N ASN A 490 0.64 -4.55 4.11
CA ASN A 490 0.65 -3.12 4.40
C ASN A 490 0.75 -2.83 5.90
N THR A 491 1.62 -1.90 6.25
CA THR A 491 1.71 -1.28 7.58
C THR A 491 2.44 0.06 7.45
N HIS A 492 2.13 1.04 8.32
CA HIS A 492 2.85 2.31 8.40
C HIS A 492 3.03 3.02 7.05
N SER A 493 2.02 2.97 6.18
CA SER A 493 2.05 3.54 4.83
C SER A 493 3.11 2.92 3.91
N ASN A 494 3.49 1.67 4.16
CA ASN A 494 4.39 0.91 3.31
C ASN A 494 3.71 -0.39 2.89
N THR A 495 3.19 -0.41 1.66
CA THR A 495 2.60 -1.61 1.07
C THR A 495 3.67 -2.43 0.38
N MET A 496 4.27 -3.35 1.13
CA MET A 496 5.30 -4.26 0.66
C MET A 496 4.72 -5.29 -0.30
N ASN A 497 5.48 -5.68 -1.32
CA ASN A 497 5.15 -6.77 -2.27
C ASN A 497 3.95 -6.56 -3.19
N GLN A 498 3.19 -5.46 -3.07
CA GLN A 498 2.14 -5.18 -4.04
C GLN A 498 2.74 -5.06 -5.45
N ARG A 499 2.10 -5.72 -6.41
CA ARG A 499 2.59 -5.71 -7.78
C ARG A 499 1.46 -6.02 -8.74
N MET A 500 1.34 -5.23 -9.80
CA MET A 500 0.38 -5.46 -10.86
C MET A 500 1.07 -5.70 -12.19
N LEU A 501 0.57 -6.68 -12.93
CA LEU A 501 0.96 -6.97 -14.29
C LEU A 501 -0.26 -6.94 -15.20
N VAL A 502 -0.16 -6.25 -16.33
CA VAL A 502 -1.14 -6.31 -17.42
C VAL A 502 -0.70 -7.41 -18.38
N LEU A 503 -1.47 -8.50 -18.44
CA LEU A 503 -1.10 -9.66 -19.25
C LEU A 503 -1.25 -9.36 -20.75
N PRO A 504 -0.25 -9.72 -21.58
CA PRO A 504 -0.41 -9.72 -23.02
C PRO A 504 -1.59 -10.59 -23.42
N ARG A 505 -2.48 -10.04 -24.26
CA ARG A 505 -3.68 -10.74 -24.74
C ARG A 505 -3.78 -10.79 -26.26
N GLY A 506 -4.49 -11.80 -26.75
CA GLY A 506 -4.96 -11.87 -28.13
C GLY A 506 -6.24 -11.07 -28.36
N ILE A 507 -6.91 -11.39 -29.47
CA ILE A 507 -8.21 -10.81 -29.84
C ILE A 507 -9.29 -11.40 -28.93
N VAL A 508 -10.20 -10.55 -28.45
CA VAL A 508 -11.39 -10.99 -27.70
C VAL A 508 -12.42 -11.54 -28.69
N ARG A 509 -12.80 -12.81 -28.50
CA ARG A 509 -13.75 -13.52 -29.35
C ARG A 509 -15.05 -13.71 -28.60
N GLN A 510 -16.17 -13.52 -29.29
CA GLN A 510 -17.47 -13.91 -28.75
C GLN A 510 -17.68 -15.39 -29.06
N VAL A 511 -17.88 -16.21 -28.02
CA VAL A 511 -18.00 -17.67 -28.11
C VAL A 511 -19.38 -18.18 -27.69
N GLY A 512 -20.25 -17.28 -27.23
CA GLY A 512 -21.64 -17.56 -26.91
C GLY A 512 -22.45 -16.26 -26.73
N ARG A 513 -23.73 -16.40 -26.38
CA ARG A 513 -24.57 -15.25 -26.04
C ARG A 513 -24.04 -14.61 -24.75
N PHE A 514 -23.53 -13.38 -24.84
CA PHE A 514 -22.87 -12.66 -23.75
C PHE A 514 -21.63 -13.36 -23.17
N VAL A 515 -21.07 -14.36 -23.86
CA VAL A 515 -19.86 -15.07 -23.44
C VAL A 515 -18.71 -14.74 -24.38
N TYR A 516 -17.60 -14.32 -23.79
CA TYR A 516 -16.39 -13.91 -24.50
C TYR A 516 -15.20 -14.70 -24.01
N GLU A 517 -14.20 -14.82 -24.87
CA GLU A 517 -12.94 -15.50 -24.59
C GLU A 517 -11.78 -14.61 -25.00
N VAL A 518 -10.75 -14.55 -24.15
CA VAL A 518 -9.51 -13.85 -24.40
C VAL A 518 -8.33 -14.75 -24.04
N SER A 519 -7.44 -14.96 -25.01
CA SER A 519 -6.20 -15.72 -24.80
C SER A 519 -5.14 -14.80 -24.20
N CYS A 520 -4.62 -15.13 -23.03
CA CYS A 520 -3.58 -14.38 -22.34
C CYS A 520 -2.32 -15.20 -22.18
N VAL A 521 -1.18 -14.53 -22.03
CA VAL A 521 0.07 -15.20 -21.67
C VAL A 521 0.52 -14.73 -20.29
N PHE A 522 0.73 -15.68 -19.40
CA PHE A 522 1.32 -15.44 -18.10
C PHE A 522 2.78 -14.97 -18.21
N PRO A 523 3.30 -14.25 -17.21
CA PRO A 523 4.69 -13.79 -17.19
C PRO A 523 5.66 -14.96 -17.39
N ASN A 524 6.81 -14.73 -18.00
CA ASN A 524 7.77 -15.79 -18.36
C ASN A 524 8.91 -15.98 -17.34
N SER A 525 8.85 -15.30 -16.20
CA SER A 525 9.95 -15.25 -15.23
C SER A 525 9.47 -14.81 -13.86
N GLY A 526 10.07 -15.38 -12.80
CA GLY A 526 9.92 -14.93 -11.41
C GLY A 526 10.39 -13.50 -11.15
N LYS A 527 11.22 -12.92 -12.04
CA LYS A 527 11.59 -11.49 -11.99
C LYS A 527 10.41 -10.59 -12.28
N LEU A 528 9.53 -11.02 -13.20
CA LEU A 528 8.31 -10.28 -13.53
C LEU A 528 7.20 -10.59 -12.53
N ALA A 529 7.01 -11.85 -12.15
CA ALA A 529 6.01 -12.25 -11.17
C ALA A 529 6.60 -13.30 -10.24
N PRO A 530 7.13 -12.91 -9.07
CA PRO A 530 7.60 -13.85 -8.06
C PRO A 530 6.57 -14.95 -7.77
N PRO A 531 6.99 -16.18 -7.47
CA PRO A 531 6.07 -17.29 -7.33
C PRO A 531 5.10 -17.04 -6.17
N GLY A 532 3.80 -17.18 -6.41
CA GLY A 532 2.78 -16.75 -5.45
C GLY A 532 1.35 -16.80 -5.98
N TYR A 533 0.41 -16.42 -5.11
CA TYR A 533 -0.98 -16.22 -5.45
C TYR A 533 -1.23 -14.78 -5.90
N TYR A 534 -2.00 -14.66 -6.97
CA TYR A 534 -2.38 -13.40 -7.59
C TYR A 534 -3.90 -13.35 -7.74
N LEU A 535 -4.47 -12.15 -7.59
CA LEU A 535 -5.82 -11.85 -8.01
C LEU A 535 -5.82 -11.61 -9.52
N LEU A 536 -6.56 -12.42 -10.29
CA LEU A 536 -6.74 -12.23 -11.73
C LEU A 536 -8.07 -11.55 -12.01
N PHE A 537 -8.03 -10.42 -12.70
CA PHE A 537 -9.19 -9.64 -13.12
C PHE A 537 -9.30 -9.58 -14.65
N VAL A 538 -10.55 -9.55 -15.14
CA VAL A 538 -10.86 -9.04 -16.47
C VAL A 538 -11.43 -7.65 -16.31
N VAL A 539 -10.86 -6.66 -17.00
CA VAL A 539 -11.24 -5.25 -16.91
C VAL A 539 -11.81 -4.79 -18.24
N HIS A 540 -13.00 -4.20 -18.22
CA HIS A 540 -13.70 -3.67 -19.40
C HIS A 540 -13.96 -2.17 -19.18
N GLN A 541 -13.37 -1.30 -20.00
CA GLN A 541 -13.49 0.17 -19.82
C GLN A 541 -13.18 0.62 -18.39
N ASP A 542 -12.08 0.12 -17.82
CA ASP A 542 -11.64 0.34 -16.43
C ASP A 542 -12.57 -0.20 -15.33
N ILE A 543 -13.60 -0.97 -15.69
CA ILE A 543 -14.50 -1.68 -14.78
C ILE A 543 -14.02 -3.13 -14.60
N PRO A 544 -13.51 -3.52 -13.42
CA PRO A 544 -12.99 -4.84 -13.18
C PRO A 544 -14.07 -5.85 -12.80
N SER A 545 -13.86 -7.11 -13.18
CA SER A 545 -14.59 -8.23 -12.61
C SER A 545 -14.39 -8.33 -11.10
N GLU A 546 -15.12 -9.22 -10.44
CA GLU A 546 -14.55 -9.86 -9.25
C GLU A 546 -13.36 -10.73 -9.70
N ALA A 547 -12.27 -10.75 -8.93
CA ALA A 547 -11.12 -11.57 -9.28
C ALA A 547 -11.35 -13.04 -8.96
N ILE A 548 -10.59 -13.89 -9.63
CA ILE A 548 -10.29 -15.25 -9.17
C ILE A 548 -8.86 -15.30 -8.63
N TRP A 549 -8.58 -16.22 -7.72
CA TRP A 549 -7.20 -16.50 -7.35
C TRP A 549 -6.52 -17.34 -8.43
N VAL A 550 -5.25 -17.07 -8.72
CA VAL A 550 -4.41 -17.90 -9.57
C VAL A 550 -3.04 -18.03 -8.93
N ARG A 551 -2.37 -19.17 -9.10
CA ARG A 551 -1.01 -19.39 -8.60
C ARG A 551 -0.02 -19.38 -9.76
N VAL A 552 1.03 -18.57 -9.66
CA VAL A 552 2.10 -18.48 -10.68
C VAL A 552 3.37 -19.10 -10.12
N ASN A 553 4.03 -20.00 -10.87
CA ASN A 553 5.34 -20.60 -10.51
C ASN A 553 6.10 -21.23 -11.68
#